data_AF-A0A9Q9C9I8-F1
#
_entry.id   AF-A0A9Q9C9I8-F1
#
_cell.length_a   1.000
_cell.length_b   1.000
_cell.length_c   1.000
_cell.angle_alpha   90.00
_cell.angle_beta   90.00
_cell.angle_gamma   90.00
#
_symmetry.space_group_name_H-M   'P 1'
#
loop_
_entity.id
_entity.type
_entity.pdbx_description
1 polymer ?
#
loop_
_entity_poly.entity_id
_entity_poly.type
_entity_poly.pdbx_seq_one_letter_code
_entity_poly.pdbx_strand_id
1 'polypeptide(L)'
;MNRTTEYLKHIDGKTQTPYVPESESFYDTINSRIEKIEAQLGRTPSYREILKIEEEFNTLSLESQQTLDMVSVEGTNDLILHFEGVKKIILMKLQGVERRLRALKDSKIGMNIDLEPERPHVFRNVEEVQMMEEENKKLVEGYNIEGYRLTRRRLLEVEALQDTIFQHLVLQDERIDSIVDLTSKAGKYVSGSSKALGRIGDSGRFLRRFLFILLLCLSFVLLFLHYYYK
;
A
#
# COMPACT_ATOMS: atom_id res chain seq x y z
N MET A 1 -22.15 32.18 -22.60
CA MET A 1 -22.78 31.36 -21.54
C MET A 1 -21.84 31.33 -20.36
N ASN A 2 -22.28 31.88 -19.21
CA ASN A 2 -21.44 32.06 -18.03
C ASN A 2 -21.46 30.76 -17.20
N ARG A 3 -20.33 30.07 -17.09
CA ARG A 3 -20.18 28.84 -16.28
C ARG A 3 -20.62 29.03 -14.82
N THR A 4 -20.51 30.25 -14.31
CA THR A 4 -20.93 30.64 -12.95
C THR A 4 -22.43 30.51 -12.74
N THR A 5 -23.25 30.82 -13.77
CA THR A 5 -24.72 30.71 -13.67
C THR A 5 -25.21 29.27 -13.74
N GLU A 6 -24.44 28.39 -14.39
CA GLU A 6 -24.70 26.95 -14.44
C GLU A 6 -24.40 26.31 -13.08
N TYR A 7 -23.27 26.66 -12.46
CA TYR A 7 -22.91 26.21 -11.10
C TYR A 7 -23.91 26.69 -10.03
N LEU A 8 -24.36 27.93 -10.09
CA LEU A 8 -25.36 28.47 -9.16
C LEU A 8 -26.68 27.68 -9.19
N LYS A 9 -27.03 27.11 -10.35
CA LYS A 9 -28.23 26.28 -10.51
C LYS A 9 -28.15 24.95 -9.76
N HIS A 10 -26.95 24.46 -9.48
CA HIS A 10 -26.70 23.25 -8.68
C HIS A 10 -26.50 23.54 -7.18
N ILE A 11 -26.26 24.79 -6.80
CA ILE A 11 -26.09 25.23 -5.41
C ILE A 11 -27.40 25.72 -4.78
N ASP A 12 -28.40 26.10 -5.60
CA ASP A 12 -29.69 26.57 -5.08
C ASP A 12 -30.43 25.44 -4.34
N GLY A 13 -30.51 25.57 -3.01
CA GLY A 13 -31.02 24.57 -2.08
C GLY A 13 -32.51 24.21 -2.26
N LYS A 14 -33.21 24.86 -3.20
CA LYS A 14 -34.59 24.55 -3.57
C LYS A 14 -34.73 23.43 -4.61
N THR A 15 -33.67 23.12 -5.35
CA THR A 15 -33.66 22.06 -6.38
C THR A 15 -32.98 20.77 -5.95
N GLN A 16 -32.42 20.73 -4.74
CA GLN A 16 -31.89 19.50 -4.16
C GLN A 16 -33.07 18.70 -3.60
N THR A 17 -33.56 17.73 -4.35
CA THR A 17 -34.37 16.65 -3.78
C THR A 17 -33.52 15.99 -2.68
N PRO A 18 -34.02 15.86 -1.44
CA PRO A 18 -33.34 15.09 -0.41
C PRO A 18 -33.05 13.71 -0.99
N TYR A 19 -31.76 13.38 -1.12
CA TYR A 19 -31.37 12.03 -1.47
C TYR A 19 -31.81 11.14 -0.30
N VAL A 20 -32.85 10.35 -0.53
CA VAL A 20 -33.31 9.31 0.40
C VAL A 20 -32.59 8.03 -0.04
N PRO A 21 -31.53 7.59 0.65
CA PRO A 21 -30.90 6.32 0.34
C PRO A 21 -31.89 5.18 0.65
N GLU A 22 -32.29 4.41 -0.36
CA GLU A 22 -33.07 3.17 -0.20
C GLU A 22 -32.24 2.03 0.44
N SER A 23 -30.94 2.22 0.59
CA SER A 23 -30.01 1.28 1.25
C SER A 23 -28.88 2.05 1.92
N GLU A 24 -28.50 1.67 3.14
CA GLU A 24 -27.31 2.22 3.82
C GLU A 24 -26.10 2.12 2.87
N SER A 25 -25.56 3.26 2.43
CA SER A 25 -24.38 3.27 1.58
C SER A 25 -23.20 2.72 2.37
N PHE A 26 -22.30 2.02 1.71
CA PHE A 26 -21.08 1.48 2.32
C PHE A 26 -20.33 2.52 3.17
N TYR A 27 -20.24 3.77 2.67
CA TYR A 27 -19.60 4.87 3.40
C TYR A 27 -20.40 5.36 4.60
N ASP A 28 -21.73 5.24 4.56
CA ASP A 28 -22.62 5.62 5.67
C ASP A 28 -22.48 4.61 6.83
N THR A 29 -22.27 3.34 6.51
CA THR A 29 -21.97 2.30 7.50
C THR A 29 -20.63 2.57 8.19
N ILE A 30 -19.59 2.94 7.45
CA ILE A 30 -18.29 3.30 8.03
C ILE A 30 -18.43 4.59 8.88
N ASN A 31 -19.07 5.63 8.35
CA ASN A 31 -19.24 6.89 9.06
C ASN A 31 -20.07 6.72 10.34
N SER A 32 -21.17 5.96 10.31
CA SER A 32 -22.01 5.74 11.49
C SER A 32 -21.29 4.93 12.57
N ARG A 33 -20.41 4.00 12.20
CA ARG A 33 -19.54 3.29 13.16
C ARG A 33 -18.48 4.22 13.76
N ILE A 34 -17.86 5.07 12.95
CA ILE A 34 -16.92 6.10 13.43
C ILE A 34 -17.63 7.04 14.43
N GLU A 35 -18.83 7.52 14.10
CA GLU A 35 -19.61 8.40 14.96
C GLU A 35 -20.04 7.74 16.27
N LYS A 36 -20.39 6.44 16.25
CA LYS A 36 -20.66 5.66 17.47
C LYS A 36 -19.45 5.61 18.39
N ILE A 37 -18.26 5.35 17.83
CA ILE A 37 -17.00 5.33 18.60
C ILE A 37 -16.67 6.72 19.15
N GLU A 38 -16.85 7.78 18.36
CA GLU A 38 -16.67 9.16 18.84
C GLU A 38 -17.65 9.51 19.97
N ALA A 39 -18.91 9.10 19.85
CA ALA A 39 -19.92 9.33 20.88
C ALA A 39 -19.59 8.57 22.18
N GLN A 40 -19.02 7.36 22.09
CA GLN A 40 -18.55 6.59 23.24
C GLN A 40 -17.33 7.25 23.90
N LEU A 41 -16.38 7.77 23.11
CA LEU A 41 -15.22 8.51 23.61
C LEU A 41 -15.61 9.80 24.35
N GLY A 42 -16.71 10.46 23.92
CA GLY A 42 -17.25 11.65 24.57
C GLY A 42 -17.85 11.43 25.96
N ARG A 43 -18.14 10.19 26.37
CA ARG A 43 -18.78 9.85 27.65
C ARG A 43 -17.81 9.66 28.83
N THR A 44 -16.55 10.09 28.69
CA THR A 44 -15.48 9.89 29.70
C THR A 44 -15.38 8.43 30.19
N PRO A 45 -15.02 7.48 29.31
CA PRO A 45 -14.93 6.06 29.65
C PRO A 45 -13.87 5.75 30.71
N SER A 46 -14.11 4.68 31.49
CA SER A 46 -13.10 4.05 32.35
C SER A 46 -11.94 3.50 31.51
N TYR A 47 -10.74 3.32 32.08
CA TYR A 47 -9.58 2.81 31.33
C TYR A 47 -9.85 1.45 30.66
N ARG A 48 -10.61 0.57 31.34
CA ARG A 48 -11.04 -0.72 30.77
C ARG A 48 -11.98 -0.56 29.57
N GLU A 49 -12.81 0.48 29.57
CA GLU A 49 -13.72 0.79 28.46
C GLU A 49 -12.95 1.43 27.31
N ILE A 50 -11.94 2.27 27.60
CA ILE A 50 -11.02 2.82 26.58
C ILE A 50 -10.33 1.68 25.81
N LEU A 51 -9.85 0.65 26.50
CA LEU A 51 -9.20 -0.49 25.84
C LEU A 51 -10.15 -1.29 24.93
N LYS A 52 -11.42 -1.45 25.34
CA LYS A 52 -12.44 -2.09 24.49
C LYS A 52 -12.75 -1.24 23.26
N ILE A 53 -12.89 0.08 23.45
CA ILE A 53 -13.12 1.02 22.35
C ILE A 53 -11.90 1.04 21.40
N GLU A 54 -10.67 0.88 21.91
CA GLU A 54 -9.45 0.78 21.10
C GLU A 54 -9.45 -0.49 20.25
N GLU A 55 -9.87 -1.63 20.80
CA GLU A 55 -10.03 -2.88 20.05
C GLU A 55 -11.09 -2.77 18.95
N GLU A 56 -12.26 -2.21 19.28
CA GLU A 56 -13.34 -1.92 18.32
C GLU A 56 -12.90 -0.92 17.24
N PHE A 57 -12.11 0.09 17.60
CA PHE A 57 -11.56 1.06 16.65
C PHE A 57 -10.50 0.44 15.73
N ASN A 58 -9.61 -0.39 16.26
CA ASN A 58 -8.56 -1.03 15.47
C ASN A 58 -9.16 -2.01 14.45
N THR A 59 -10.17 -2.79 14.85
CA THR A 59 -10.89 -3.68 13.93
C THR A 59 -11.61 -2.88 12.83
N LEU A 60 -12.31 -1.81 13.18
CA LEU A 60 -12.97 -0.92 12.21
C LEU A 60 -11.97 -0.25 11.26
N SER A 61 -10.83 0.22 11.78
CA SER A 61 -9.79 0.88 10.98
C SER A 61 -9.18 -0.09 9.97
N LEU A 62 -8.88 -1.33 10.39
CA LEU A 62 -8.34 -2.36 9.53
C LEU A 62 -9.36 -2.77 8.45
N GLU A 63 -10.62 -3.03 8.83
CA GLU A 63 -11.70 -3.37 7.91
C GLU A 63 -11.93 -2.25 6.88
N SER A 64 -11.93 -0.99 7.32
CA SER A 64 -12.11 0.18 6.46
C SER A 64 -10.94 0.36 5.49
N GLN A 65 -9.70 0.16 5.93
CA GLN A 65 -8.53 0.26 5.04
C GLN A 65 -8.51 -0.86 4.01
N GLN A 66 -8.72 -2.11 4.42
CA GLN A 66 -8.74 -3.26 3.51
C GLN A 66 -9.83 -3.13 2.45
N THR A 67 -11.03 -2.71 2.85
CA THR A 67 -12.14 -2.51 1.92
C THR A 67 -11.89 -1.34 0.97
N LEU A 68 -11.34 -0.21 1.45
CA LEU A 68 -11.01 0.95 0.60
C LEU A 68 -9.80 0.74 -0.31
N ASP A 69 -8.88 -0.17 0.04
CA ASP A 69 -7.72 -0.54 -0.79
C ASP A 69 -8.08 -1.59 -1.85
N MET A 70 -9.04 -2.48 -1.55
CA MET A 70 -9.49 -3.52 -2.49
C MET A 70 -10.34 -2.95 -3.64
N VAL A 71 -11.00 -1.80 -3.43
CA VAL A 71 -11.84 -1.17 -4.46
C VAL A 71 -10.96 -0.40 -5.44
N SER A 72 -10.64 -1.01 -6.57
CA SER A 72 -10.09 -0.31 -7.74
C SER A 72 -11.23 0.20 -8.62
N VAL A 73 -11.42 1.53 -8.64
CA VAL A 73 -12.44 2.16 -9.49
C VAL A 73 -11.88 2.32 -10.90
N GLU A 74 -12.39 1.55 -11.85
CA GLU A 74 -12.15 1.78 -13.29
C GLU A 74 -13.22 2.74 -13.83
N GLY A 75 -12.83 3.90 -14.34
CA GLY A 75 -13.79 4.90 -14.80
C GLY A 75 -13.18 6.22 -15.29
N THR A 76 -14.02 7.24 -15.46
CA THR A 76 -13.61 8.61 -15.81
C THR A 76 -12.71 9.18 -14.71
N ASN A 77 -11.72 9.99 -15.08
CA ASN A 77 -10.75 10.59 -14.14
C ASN A 77 -11.44 11.28 -12.94
N ASP A 78 -12.58 11.93 -13.16
CA ASP A 78 -13.37 12.58 -12.12
C ASP A 78 -13.94 11.61 -11.07
N LEU A 79 -14.32 10.39 -11.49
CA LEU A 79 -14.85 9.36 -10.59
C LEU A 79 -13.73 8.77 -9.72
N ILE A 80 -12.54 8.60 -10.30
CA ILE A 80 -11.34 8.13 -9.60
C ILE A 80 -10.93 9.18 -8.54
N LEU A 81 -10.84 10.45 -8.94
CA LEU A 81 -10.54 11.56 -8.02
C LEU A 81 -11.58 11.70 -6.91
N HIS A 82 -12.87 11.51 -7.23
CA HIS A 82 -13.93 11.53 -6.22
C HIS A 82 -13.77 10.38 -5.21
N PHE A 83 -13.49 9.17 -5.67
CA PHE A 83 -13.25 8.02 -4.79
C PHE A 83 -12.01 8.22 -3.90
N GLU A 84 -10.90 8.71 -4.46
CA GLU A 84 -9.70 9.06 -3.69
C GLU A 84 -9.99 10.15 -2.65
N GLY A 85 -10.82 11.14 -3.01
CA GLY A 85 -11.28 12.18 -2.10
C GLY A 85 -12.06 11.60 -0.92
N VAL A 86 -13.03 10.73 -1.18
CA VAL A 86 -13.83 10.05 -0.13
C VAL A 86 -12.94 9.19 0.76
N LYS A 87 -12.03 8.40 0.17
CA LYS A 87 -11.03 7.60 0.90
C LYS A 87 -10.21 8.48 1.84
N LYS A 88 -9.71 9.62 1.36
CA LYS A 88 -8.94 10.56 2.17
C LYS A 88 -9.74 11.15 3.32
N ILE A 89 -11.01 11.50 3.10
CA ILE A 89 -11.90 12.03 4.16
C ILE A 89 -12.08 10.99 5.28
N ILE A 90 -12.35 9.74 4.92
CA ILE A 90 -12.52 8.65 5.90
C ILE A 90 -11.23 8.41 6.69
N LEU A 91 -10.08 8.36 6.01
CA LEU A 91 -8.78 8.22 6.66
C LEU A 91 -8.49 9.39 7.62
N MET A 92 -8.81 10.62 7.24
CA MET A 92 -8.65 11.78 8.13
C MET A 92 -9.54 11.69 9.37
N LYS A 93 -10.79 11.21 9.23
CA LYS A 93 -11.68 10.98 10.38
C LYS A 93 -11.12 9.91 11.31
N LEU A 94 -10.69 8.76 10.79
CA LEU A 94 -10.07 7.69 11.59
C LEU A 94 -8.84 8.20 12.36
N GLN A 95 -7.95 8.95 11.71
CA GLN A 95 -6.80 9.57 12.39
C GLN A 95 -7.23 10.56 13.50
N GLY A 96 -8.33 11.29 13.32
CA GLY A 96 -8.88 12.17 14.35
C GLY A 96 -9.30 11.41 15.61
N VAL A 97 -10.01 10.28 15.42
CA VAL A 97 -10.43 9.40 16.51
C VAL A 97 -9.22 8.77 17.21
N GLU A 98 -8.24 8.31 16.46
CA GLU A 98 -7.00 7.74 17.01
C GLU A 98 -6.25 8.73 17.92
N ARG A 99 -6.10 9.98 17.48
CA ARG A 99 -5.46 11.03 18.30
C ARG A 99 -6.23 11.29 19.59
N ARG A 100 -7.57 11.32 19.53
CA ARG A 100 -8.42 11.48 20.73
C ARG A 100 -8.26 10.31 21.69
N LEU A 101 -8.21 9.09 21.16
CA LEU A 101 -8.05 7.88 21.96
C LEU A 101 -6.68 7.84 22.66
N ARG A 102 -5.60 8.21 21.94
CA ARG A 102 -4.27 8.38 22.53
C ARG A 102 -4.24 9.44 23.62
N ALA A 103 -4.82 10.62 23.38
CA ALA A 103 -4.87 11.69 24.39
C ALA A 103 -5.63 11.29 25.66
N LEU A 104 -6.74 10.55 25.53
CA LEU A 104 -7.48 10.01 26.66
C LEU A 104 -6.67 8.95 27.42
N LYS A 105 -5.97 8.08 26.69
CA LYS A 105 -5.08 7.08 27.29
C LYS A 105 -3.96 7.73 28.09
N ASP A 106 -3.28 8.71 27.49
CA ASP A 106 -2.19 9.45 28.12
C ASP A 106 -2.69 10.25 29.34
N SER A 107 -3.90 10.81 29.28
CA SER A 107 -4.53 11.49 30.42
C SER A 107 -4.85 10.54 31.58
N LYS A 108 -5.27 9.30 31.30
CA LYS A 108 -5.61 8.31 32.33
C LYS A 108 -4.39 7.61 32.91
N ILE A 109 -3.35 7.40 32.11
CA ILE A 109 -2.05 6.87 32.55
C ILE A 109 -1.24 7.96 33.27
N GLY A 110 -1.37 9.21 32.82
CA GLY A 110 -0.68 10.39 33.36
C GLY A 110 -1.31 10.99 34.61
N MET A 111 -2.37 10.40 35.18
CA MET A 111 -2.63 10.56 36.62
C MET A 111 -1.50 9.87 37.34
N ASN A 112 -0.42 10.62 37.58
CA ASN A 112 0.64 10.29 38.52
C ASN A 112 -0.03 9.84 39.81
N ILE A 113 -0.13 8.53 40.00
CA ILE A 113 0.01 7.96 41.32
C ILE A 113 1.45 8.32 41.64
N ASP A 114 1.67 9.46 42.29
CA ASP A 114 2.87 9.67 43.06
C ASP A 114 2.91 8.50 44.03
N LEU A 115 3.61 7.44 43.62
CA LEU A 115 4.09 6.40 44.51
C LEU A 115 5.17 7.07 45.35
N GLU A 116 4.77 8.00 46.22
CA GLU A 116 5.55 8.28 47.39
C GLU A 116 5.77 6.92 48.05
N PRO A 117 7.02 6.48 48.24
CA PRO A 117 7.27 5.27 48.99
C PRO A 117 6.73 5.54 50.39
N GLU A 118 5.54 5.01 50.71
CA GLU A 118 5.04 4.97 52.08
C GLU A 118 6.17 4.36 52.91
N ARG A 119 6.80 5.18 53.75
CA ARG A 119 7.78 4.67 54.71
C ARG A 119 7.00 3.68 55.58
N PRO A 120 7.44 2.42 55.68
CA PRO A 120 6.69 1.42 56.43
C PRO A 120 6.58 1.90 57.88
N HIS A 121 5.37 2.29 58.29
CA HIS A 121 5.10 2.81 59.63
C HIS A 121 5.12 1.71 60.71
N VAL A 122 5.36 0.46 60.32
CA VAL A 122 5.52 -0.67 61.23
C VAL A 122 6.54 -1.63 60.61
N PHE A 123 7.60 -1.94 61.34
CA PHE A 123 8.40 -3.14 61.06
C PHE A 123 7.46 -4.34 61.23
N ARG A 124 6.90 -4.84 60.13
CA ARG A 124 6.17 -6.11 60.13
C ARG A 124 7.08 -7.18 60.70
N ASN A 125 6.48 -8.07 61.49
CA ASN A 125 7.15 -9.17 62.16
C ASN A 125 8.00 -9.94 61.12
N VAL A 126 9.25 -10.27 61.42
CA VAL A 126 10.22 -10.84 60.47
C VAL A 126 9.67 -12.09 59.76
N GLU A 127 8.79 -12.81 60.45
CA GLU A 127 8.09 -14.01 59.99
C GLU A 127 7.06 -13.70 58.88
N GLU A 128 6.36 -12.58 58.94
CA GLU A 128 5.38 -12.16 57.93
C GLU A 128 6.07 -11.68 56.64
N VAL A 129 7.26 -11.07 56.77
CA VAL A 129 8.11 -10.68 55.63
C VAL A 129 8.69 -11.91 54.93
N GLN A 130 9.15 -12.91 55.70
CA GLN A 130 9.66 -14.17 55.14
C GLN A 130 8.57 -14.97 54.41
N MET A 131 7.36 -15.06 54.99
CA MET A 131 6.24 -15.72 54.30
C MET A 131 5.83 -14.98 53.02
N MET A 132 5.85 -13.65 53.03
CA MET A 132 5.56 -12.85 51.83
C MET A 132 6.66 -12.95 50.77
N GLU A 133 7.93 -13.08 51.15
CA GLU A 133 9.03 -13.38 50.23
C GLU A 133 8.90 -14.78 49.61
N GLU A 134 8.54 -15.79 50.41
CA GLU A 134 8.30 -17.15 49.93
C GLU A 134 7.09 -17.21 48.99
N GLU A 135 6.00 -16.49 49.30
CA GLU A 135 4.81 -16.40 48.47
C GLU A 135 5.10 -15.66 47.16
N ASN A 136 5.87 -14.56 47.20
CA ASN A 136 6.34 -13.87 46.00
C ASN A 136 7.25 -14.75 45.15
N LYS A 137 8.16 -15.51 45.76
CA LYS A 137 9.04 -16.44 45.04
C LYS A 137 8.22 -17.54 44.35
N LYS A 138 7.21 -18.07 45.04
CA LYS A 138 6.26 -19.04 44.46
C LYS A 138 5.42 -18.46 43.33
N LEU A 139 5.00 -17.20 43.45
CA LEU A 139 4.28 -16.50 42.38
C LEU A 139 5.19 -16.27 41.17
N VAL A 140 6.42 -15.82 41.37
CA VAL A 140 7.41 -15.61 40.30
C VAL A 140 7.77 -16.92 39.60
N GLU A 141 7.92 -18.02 40.34
CA GLU A 141 8.11 -19.37 39.78
C GLU A 141 6.84 -19.91 39.09
N GLY A 142 5.64 -19.52 39.55
CA GLY A 142 4.35 -19.87 38.96
C GLY A 142 4.02 -19.06 37.70
N TYR A 143 4.56 -17.85 37.56
CA TYR A 143 4.54 -17.11 36.31
C TYR A 143 5.53 -17.77 35.34
N ASN A 144 5.04 -18.15 34.17
CA ASN A 144 5.79 -18.89 33.15
C ASN A 144 6.85 -17.99 32.46
N ILE A 145 7.84 -17.53 33.22
CA ILE A 145 8.94 -16.65 32.78
C ILE A 145 9.76 -17.35 31.69
N GLU A 146 9.96 -18.66 31.82
CA GLU A 146 10.56 -19.50 30.78
C GLU A 146 9.76 -19.43 29.47
N GLY A 147 8.44 -19.59 29.54
CA GLY A 147 7.55 -19.45 28.38
C GLY A 147 7.62 -18.08 27.73
N TYR A 148 7.63 -17.00 28.53
CA TYR A 148 7.81 -15.64 28.01
C TYR A 148 9.17 -15.42 27.35
N ARG A 149 10.25 -15.93 27.96
CA ARG A 149 11.60 -15.85 27.38
C ARG A 149 11.71 -16.63 26.08
N LEU A 150 11.10 -17.82 26.03
CA LEU A 150 11.06 -18.65 24.82
C LEU A 150 10.28 -17.95 23.71
N THR A 151 9.09 -17.41 24.01
CA THR A 151 8.26 -16.67 23.05
C THR A 151 9.01 -15.44 22.54
N ARG A 152 9.67 -14.68 23.42
CA ARG A 152 10.48 -13.53 23.02
C ARG A 152 11.63 -13.92 22.08
N ARG A 153 12.29 -15.04 22.35
CA ARG A 153 13.37 -15.55 21.49
C ARG A 153 12.84 -15.91 20.10
N ARG A 154 11.72 -16.62 20.03
CA ARG A 154 11.06 -16.96 18.75
C ARG A 154 10.63 -15.71 17.99
N LEU A 155 10.17 -14.68 18.68
CA LEU A 155 9.74 -13.43 18.04
C LEU A 155 10.93 -12.70 17.39
N LEU A 156 12.07 -12.66 18.08
CA LEU A 156 13.32 -12.12 17.51
C LEU A 156 13.83 -12.96 16.31
N GLU A 157 13.69 -14.29 16.36
CA GLU A 157 14.03 -15.16 15.24
C GLU A 157 13.12 -14.91 14.02
N VAL A 158 11.82 -14.68 14.25
CA VAL A 158 10.87 -14.32 13.18
C VAL A 158 11.21 -12.97 12.57
N GLU A 159 11.54 -11.97 13.38
CA GLU A 159 11.97 -10.65 12.92
C GLU A 159 13.23 -10.75 12.03
N ALA A 160 14.24 -11.51 12.48
CA ALA A 160 15.45 -11.74 11.69
C ALA A 160 15.16 -12.45 10.34
N LEU A 161 14.21 -13.40 10.33
CA LEU A 161 13.77 -14.06 9.10
C LEU A 161 13.04 -13.10 8.17
N GLN A 162 12.19 -12.21 8.70
CA GLN A 162 11.50 -11.19 7.92
C GLN A 162 12.46 -10.22 7.26
N ASP A 163 13.48 -9.75 7.99
CA ASP A 163 14.54 -8.90 7.44
C ASP A 163 15.30 -9.60 6.32
N THR A 164 15.61 -10.88 6.50
CA THR A 164 16.29 -11.69 5.48
C THR A 164 15.42 -11.83 4.22
N ILE A 165 14.13 -12.12 4.38
CA ILE A 165 13.18 -12.20 3.27
C ILE A 165 13.09 -10.86 2.54
N PHE A 166 13.01 -9.75 3.28
CA PHE A 166 12.94 -8.42 2.70
C PHE A 166 14.20 -8.10 1.87
N GLN A 167 15.39 -8.37 2.40
CA GLN A 167 16.65 -8.22 1.65
C GLN A 167 16.66 -9.08 0.37
N HIS A 168 16.19 -10.32 0.44
CA HIS A 168 16.12 -11.20 -0.73
C HIS A 168 15.10 -10.71 -1.77
N LEU A 169 13.99 -10.10 -1.36
CA LEU A 169 13.00 -9.52 -2.28
C LEU A 169 13.58 -8.30 -2.99
N VAL A 170 14.25 -7.41 -2.26
CA VAL A 170 14.92 -6.24 -2.86
C VAL A 170 15.98 -6.66 -3.88
N LEU A 171 16.83 -7.63 -3.55
CA LEU A 171 17.83 -8.16 -4.48
C LEU A 171 17.20 -8.84 -5.71
N GLN A 172 16.03 -9.45 -5.55
CA GLN A 172 15.32 -10.06 -6.68
C GLN A 172 14.68 -9.00 -7.60
N ASP A 173 14.18 -7.90 -7.05
CA ASP A 173 13.60 -6.81 -7.81
C ASP A 173 14.65 -6.17 -8.75
N GLU A 174 15.85 -5.88 -8.21
CA GLU A 174 16.99 -5.38 -9.01
C GLU A 174 17.39 -6.34 -10.15
N ARG A 175 17.30 -7.65 -9.90
CA ARG A 175 17.56 -8.68 -10.92
C ARG A 175 16.46 -8.71 -11.98
N ILE A 176 15.20 -8.55 -11.59
CA ILE A 176 14.06 -8.52 -12.52
C ILE A 176 14.21 -7.32 -13.45
N ASP A 177 14.51 -6.14 -12.91
CA ASP A 177 14.75 -4.93 -13.72
C ASP A 177 15.88 -5.15 -14.74
N SER A 178 16.97 -5.78 -14.30
CA SER A 178 18.08 -6.14 -15.18
C SER A 178 17.66 -7.08 -16.30
N ILE A 179 16.83 -8.09 -16.00
CA ILE A 179 16.29 -9.05 -16.98
C ILE A 179 15.33 -8.35 -17.95
N VAL A 180 14.49 -7.44 -17.47
CA VAL A 180 13.56 -6.67 -18.30
C VAL A 180 14.32 -5.78 -19.28
N ASP A 181 15.37 -5.08 -18.83
CA ASP A 181 16.21 -4.27 -19.71
C ASP A 181 16.96 -5.11 -20.75
N LEU A 182 17.55 -6.25 -20.33
CA LEU A 182 18.17 -7.22 -21.25
C LEU A 182 17.18 -7.73 -22.30
N THR A 183 15.97 -8.09 -21.89
CA THR A 183 14.92 -8.60 -22.78
C THR A 183 14.45 -7.53 -23.75
N SER A 184 14.27 -6.29 -23.28
CA SER A 184 13.93 -5.13 -24.11
C SER A 184 15.02 -4.85 -25.16
N LYS A 185 16.29 -4.87 -24.75
CA LYS A 185 17.45 -4.73 -25.66
C LYS A 185 17.51 -5.87 -26.67
N ALA A 186 17.33 -7.12 -26.26
CA ALA A 186 17.28 -8.27 -27.15
C ALA A 186 16.14 -8.14 -28.19
N GLY A 187 14.95 -7.72 -27.76
CA GLY A 187 13.82 -7.46 -28.66
C GLY A 187 14.11 -6.34 -29.68
N LYS A 188 14.81 -5.27 -29.26
CA LYS A 188 15.28 -4.21 -30.16
C LYS A 188 16.31 -4.73 -31.18
N TYR A 189 17.24 -5.58 -30.77
CA TYR A 189 18.21 -6.19 -31.69
C TYR A 189 17.56 -7.13 -32.68
N VAL A 190 16.61 -7.97 -32.25
CA VAL A 190 15.89 -8.91 -33.13
C VAL A 190 15.02 -8.15 -34.14
N SER A 191 14.25 -7.15 -33.67
CA SER A 191 13.42 -6.33 -34.58
C SER A 191 14.26 -5.47 -35.53
N GLY A 192 15.39 -4.94 -35.07
CA GLY A 192 16.36 -4.24 -35.91
C GLY A 192 16.99 -5.15 -36.96
N SER A 193 17.41 -6.35 -36.57
CA SER A 193 17.97 -7.37 -37.45
C SER A 193 16.97 -7.82 -38.51
N SER A 194 15.73 -8.11 -38.12
CA SER A 194 14.64 -8.45 -39.05
C SER A 194 14.39 -7.35 -40.09
N LYS A 195 14.38 -6.08 -39.68
CA LYS A 195 14.27 -4.93 -40.60
C LYS A 195 15.47 -4.83 -41.55
N ALA A 196 16.68 -5.07 -41.05
CA ALA A 196 17.90 -5.06 -41.86
C ALA A 196 17.90 -6.21 -42.90
N LEU A 197 17.51 -7.41 -42.49
CA LEU A 197 17.34 -8.58 -43.36
C LEU A 197 16.29 -8.32 -44.46
N GLY A 198 15.16 -7.69 -44.11
CA GLY A 198 14.15 -7.27 -45.09
C GLY A 198 14.71 -6.31 -46.15
N ARG A 199 15.47 -5.29 -45.72
CA ARG A 199 16.13 -4.34 -46.64
C ARG A 199 17.19 -5.01 -47.53
N ILE A 200 17.93 -5.99 -47.01
CA ILE A 200 18.90 -6.77 -47.79
C ILE A 200 18.17 -7.59 -48.88
N GLY A 201 17.03 -8.20 -48.54
CA GLY A 201 16.20 -8.93 -49.49
C GLY A 201 15.72 -8.06 -50.66
N ASP A 202 15.25 -6.86 -50.37
CA ASP A 202 14.80 -5.89 -51.38
C ASP A 202 15.96 -5.34 -52.21
N SER A 203 17.10 -5.04 -51.58
CA SER A 203 18.32 -4.61 -52.26
C SER A 203 18.85 -5.69 -53.22
N GLY A 204 18.80 -6.97 -52.82
CA GLY A 204 19.19 -8.10 -53.68
C GLY A 204 18.32 -8.29 -54.92
N ARG A 205 17.05 -7.86 -54.88
CA ARG A 205 16.17 -7.83 -56.06
C ARG A 205 16.53 -6.68 -57.00
N PHE A 206 16.81 -5.51 -56.45
CA PHE A 206 17.28 -4.35 -57.22
C PHE A 206 18.62 -4.64 -57.91
N LEU A 207 19.59 -5.20 -57.18
CA LEU A 207 20.92 -5.54 -57.70
C LEU A 207 20.84 -6.56 -58.86
N ARG A 208 19.98 -7.58 -58.74
CA ARG A 208 19.74 -8.55 -59.82
C ARG A 208 19.18 -7.88 -61.07
N ARG A 209 18.21 -6.97 -60.92
CA ARG A 209 17.62 -6.23 -62.05
C ARG A 209 18.64 -5.31 -62.71
N PHE A 210 19.46 -4.62 -61.91
CA PHE A 210 20.54 -3.77 -62.39
C PHE A 210 21.59 -4.57 -63.17
N LEU A 211 22.07 -5.70 -62.63
CA LEU A 211 23.02 -6.58 -63.31
C LEU A 211 22.48 -7.11 -64.65
N PHE A 212 21.20 -7.45 -64.72
CA PHE A 212 20.57 -7.91 -65.95
C PHE A 212 20.57 -6.82 -67.04
N ILE A 213 20.19 -5.59 -66.68
CA ILE A 213 20.22 -4.44 -67.59
C ILE A 213 21.66 -4.15 -68.05
N LEU A 214 22.63 -4.24 -67.14
CA LEU A 214 24.04 -4.02 -67.46
C LEU A 214 24.57 -5.08 -68.44
N LEU A 215 24.29 -6.36 -68.20
CA LEU A 215 24.65 -7.45 -69.12
C LEU A 215 24.00 -7.30 -70.49
N LEU A 216 22.73 -6.90 -70.53
CA LEU A 216 22.01 -6.64 -71.78
C LEU A 216 22.65 -5.47 -72.54
N CYS A 217 23.00 -4.39 -71.86
CA CYS A 217 23.69 -3.26 -72.50
C CYS A 217 25.06 -3.68 -73.06
N LEU A 218 25.81 -4.47 -72.30
CA LEU A 218 27.13 -4.96 -72.70
C LEU A 218 27.05 -5.93 -73.89
N SER A 219 25.99 -6.75 -73.97
CA SER A 219 25.74 -7.60 -75.14
C SER A 219 25.42 -6.80 -76.39
N PHE A 220 24.64 -5.71 -76.27
CA PHE A 220 24.38 -4.79 -77.38
C PHE A 220 25.65 -4.08 -77.85
N VAL A 221 26.50 -3.63 -76.94
CA VAL A 221 27.80 -3.02 -77.27
C VAL A 221 28.70 -4.02 -78.01
N LEU A 222 28.78 -5.27 -77.53
CA LEU A 222 29.53 -6.34 -78.21
C LEU A 222 28.99 -6.63 -79.61
N LEU A 223 27.67 -6.64 -79.78
CA LEU A 223 27.04 -6.85 -81.09
C LEU A 223 27.35 -5.69 -82.05
N PHE A 224 27.29 -4.45 -81.56
CA PHE A 224 27.68 -3.27 -82.33
C PHE A 224 29.15 -3.30 -82.73
N LEU A 225 30.03 -3.69 -81.80
CA LEU A 225 31.45 -3.81 -82.06
C LEU A 225 31.73 -4.89 -83.12
N HIS A 226 31.07 -6.05 -83.03
CA HIS A 226 31.19 -7.11 -84.03
C HIS A 226 30.68 -6.68 -85.41
N TYR A 227 29.60 -5.89 -85.45
CA TYR A 227 29.07 -5.35 -86.71
C TYR A 227 30.01 -4.33 -87.35
N TYR A 228 30.70 -3.50 -86.56
CA TYR A 228 31.60 -2.46 -87.08
C TYR A 228 32.99 -2.98 -87.45
N TYR A 229 33.45 -4.06 -86.82
CA TYR A 229 34.73 -4.71 -87.09
C TYR A 229 34.67 -5.84 -88.13
N LYS A 230 33.52 -6.02 -88.78
CA LYS A 230 33.29 -6.97 -89.87
C LYS A 230 33.02 -6.22 -91.16
#